data_AF-A0A9P0FR45-F1
#
_entry.id   AF-A0A9P0FR45-F1
#
_cell.length_a   1.000
_cell.length_b   1.000
_cell.length_c   1.000
_cell.angle_alpha   90.00
_cell.angle_beta   90.00
_cell.angle_gamma   90.00
#
_symmetry.space_group_name_H-M   'P 1'
#
loop_
_entity.id
_entity.type
_entity.pdbx_description
1 polymer ?
#
loop_
_entity_poly.entity_id
_entity_poly.type
_entity_poly.pdbx_seq_one_letter_code
_entity_poly.pdbx_strand_id
1 'polypeptide(L)'
;MVQLEEKRINLPWVEKYRPNKLDELVSHDDIIKTINKFIKDDQFPHLLFYGPPGTGKTSTILACAKQLYTPSEYGKMVLELNASDDRGIKIVQNAVQTFASTRNMFHKGFKLVILDEADAMTMEAQSCLRRSK
;
A
#
# COMPACT_ATOMS: atom_id res chain seq x y z
N MET A 1 -24.91 -30.20 4.95
CA MET A 1 -23.48 -29.91 4.74
C MET A 1 -23.30 -29.42 3.31
N VAL A 2 -23.25 -28.11 3.11
CA VAL A 2 -23.00 -27.53 1.79
C VAL A 2 -21.48 -27.54 1.60
N GLN A 3 -21.00 -28.35 0.66
CA GLN A 3 -19.63 -28.28 0.18
C GLN A 3 -19.45 -26.91 -0.48
N LEU A 4 -18.70 -26.02 0.18
CA LEU A 4 -18.19 -24.80 -0.43
C LEU A 4 -17.18 -25.25 -1.49
N GLU A 5 -17.60 -25.32 -2.75
CA GLU A 5 -16.67 -25.45 -3.87
C GLU A 5 -15.68 -24.28 -3.79
N GLU A 6 -14.43 -24.60 -3.44
CA GLU A 6 -13.31 -23.69 -3.64
C GLU A 6 -13.25 -23.39 -5.14
N LYS A 7 -13.83 -22.25 -5.52
CA LYS A 7 -13.68 -21.66 -6.84
C LYS A 7 -12.18 -21.55 -7.08
N ARG A 8 -11.58 -22.49 -7.82
CA ARG A 8 -10.16 -22.43 -8.21
C ARG A 8 -10.01 -21.22 -9.12
N ILE A 9 -9.75 -20.05 -8.53
CA ILE A 9 -9.44 -18.84 -9.26
C ILE A 9 -8.12 -19.16 -9.98
N ASN A 10 -8.20 -19.34 -11.30
CA ASN A 10 -7.03 -19.55 -12.14
C ASN A 10 -6.28 -18.21 -12.26
N LEU A 11 -5.60 -17.82 -11.19
CA LEU A 11 -4.83 -16.60 -11.14
C LEU A 11 -3.60 -16.72 -12.04
N PRO A 12 -3.25 -15.67 -12.80
CA PRO A 12 -1.96 -15.58 -13.46
C PRO A 12 -0.84 -15.86 -12.46
N TRP A 13 0.22 -16.55 -12.89
CA TRP A 13 1.31 -16.93 -11.98
C TRP A 13 1.97 -15.73 -11.30
N VAL A 14 2.01 -14.59 -11.98
CA VAL A 14 2.51 -13.32 -11.43
C VAL A 14 1.75 -12.92 -10.17
N GLU A 15 0.43 -13.12 -10.13
CA GLU A 15 -0.39 -12.83 -8.95
C GLU A 15 -0.36 -13.98 -7.94
N LYS A 16 -0.38 -15.22 -8.44
CA LYS A 16 -0.35 -16.43 -7.58
C LYS A 16 0.90 -16.50 -6.71
N TYR A 17 2.05 -16.11 -7.27
CA TYR A 17 3.34 -16.12 -6.58
C TYR A 17 3.79 -14.72 -6.13
N ARG A 18 2.88 -13.73 -6.12
CA ARG A 18 3.17 -12.41 -5.57
C ARG A 18 3.56 -12.55 -4.08
N PRO A 19 4.71 -12.02 -3.65
CA PRO A 19 5.14 -12.08 -2.26
C PRO A 19 4.08 -11.51 -1.31
N ASN A 20 3.78 -12.26 -0.24
CA ASN A 20 2.86 -11.85 0.81
C ASN A 20 3.58 -11.34 2.05
N LYS A 21 4.85 -11.69 2.23
CA LYS A 21 5.71 -11.30 3.35
C LYS A 21 6.98 -10.62 2.84
N LEU A 22 7.57 -9.75 3.66
CA LEU A 22 8.84 -9.10 3.30
C LEU A 22 9.96 -10.12 3.08
N ASP A 23 9.98 -11.21 3.86
CA ASP A 23 10.99 -12.27 3.75
C ASP A 23 10.89 -13.10 2.45
N GLU A 24 9.79 -12.98 1.69
CA GLU A 24 9.59 -13.63 0.40
C GLU A 24 10.11 -12.78 -0.77
N LEU A 25 10.53 -11.53 -0.53
CA LEU A 25 11.10 -10.65 -1.55
C LEU A 25 12.55 -11.05 -1.84
N VAL A 26 12.84 -11.28 -3.12
CA VAL A 26 14.19 -11.64 -3.58
C VAL A 26 15.00 -10.37 -3.87
N SER A 27 16.26 -10.34 -3.44
CA SER A 27 17.27 -9.33 -3.79
C SER A 27 17.08 -7.90 -3.24
N HIS A 28 16.42 -7.73 -2.09
CA HIS A 28 16.18 -6.42 -1.47
C HIS A 28 16.52 -6.36 0.02
N ASP A 29 17.54 -7.09 0.47
CA ASP A 29 17.87 -7.28 1.89
C ASP A 29 18.05 -5.96 2.66
N ASP A 30 18.71 -4.97 2.06
CA ASP A 30 18.96 -3.68 2.71
C ASP A 30 17.68 -2.84 2.84
N ILE A 31 16.79 -2.93 1.85
CA ILE A 31 15.47 -2.28 1.89
C ILE A 31 14.63 -2.92 2.98
N ILE A 32 14.59 -4.26 3.02
CA ILE A 32 13.85 -5.02 4.03
C ILE A 32 14.35 -4.70 5.44
N LYS A 33 15.68 -4.68 5.65
CA LYS A 33 16.28 -4.28 6.94
C LYS A 33 15.88 -2.87 7.34
N THR A 34 15.91 -1.92 6.40
CA THR A 34 15.57 -0.52 6.67
C THR A 34 14.09 -0.35 7.01
N ILE A 35 13.20 -1.00 6.26
CA ILE A 35 11.76 -1.02 6.54
C ILE A 35 11.48 -1.64 7.90
N ASN A 36 12.07 -2.81 8.20
CA ASN A 36 11.91 -3.46 9.50
C ASN A 36 12.38 -2.59 10.66
N LYS A 37 13.44 -1.79 10.46
CA LYS A 37 13.88 -0.82 11.46
C LYS A 37 12.85 0.30 11.67
N PHE A 38 12.30 0.88 10.61
CA PHE A 38 11.25 1.90 10.71
C PHE A 38 9.99 1.40 11.41
N ILE A 39 9.59 0.15 11.13
CA ILE A 39 8.46 -0.50 11.79
C ILE A 39 8.75 -0.67 13.29
N LYS A 40 9.95 -1.15 13.65
CA LYS A 40 10.34 -1.40 15.03
C LYS A 40 10.43 -0.11 15.86
N ASP A 41 10.91 0.97 15.25
CA ASP A 41 11.11 2.25 15.92
C ASP A 41 9.82 3.09 16.00
N ASP A 42 8.69 2.62 15.44
CA ASP A 42 7.43 3.36 15.29
C ASP A 42 7.64 4.75 14.65
N GLN A 43 8.59 4.82 13.73
CA GLN A 43 8.98 6.01 12.98
C GLN A 43 8.97 5.68 11.49
N PHE A 44 7.77 5.53 10.93
CA PHE A 44 7.59 5.19 9.52
C PHE A 44 7.49 6.47 8.66
N PRO A 45 8.52 6.82 7.87
CA PRO A 45 8.49 8.02 7.05
C PRO A 45 7.61 7.82 5.80
N HIS A 46 7.33 8.90 5.08
CA HIS A 46 6.82 8.78 3.72
C HIS A 46 7.91 8.16 2.82
N LEU A 47 7.53 7.11 2.07
CA LEU A 47 8.43 6.35 1.22
C LEU A 47 8.10 6.58 -0.26
N LEU A 48 9.14 6.62 -1.09
CA LEU A 48 9.02 6.63 -2.55
C LEU A 48 9.77 5.42 -3.11
N PHE A 49 9.03 4.41 -3.59
CA PHE A 49 9.62 3.28 -4.32
C PHE A 49 9.69 3.62 -5.80
N TYR A 50 10.89 3.64 -6.37
CA TYR A 50 11.13 3.92 -7.78
C TYR A 50 12.07 2.87 -8.39
N GLY A 51 11.98 2.66 -9.70
CA GLY A 51 12.80 1.70 -10.42
C GLY A 51 12.05 0.98 -11.56
N PRO A 52 12.74 0.13 -12.35
CA PRO A 52 12.16 -0.57 -13.50
C PRO A 52 10.90 -1.39 -13.16
N PRO A 53 10.03 -1.67 -14.14
CA PRO A 53 8.87 -2.54 -13.93
C PRO A 53 9.31 -3.96 -13.50
N GLY A 54 8.49 -4.65 -12.70
CA GLY A 54 8.77 -6.02 -12.25
C GLY A 54 9.81 -6.18 -11.15
N THR A 55 10.32 -5.09 -10.56
CA THR A 55 11.34 -5.12 -9.49
C THR A 55 10.78 -5.33 -8.07
N GLY A 56 9.47 -5.53 -7.93
CA GLY A 56 8.85 -5.83 -6.63
C GLY A 56 8.43 -4.61 -5.80
N LYS A 57 8.39 -3.39 -6.37
CA LYS A 57 7.98 -2.15 -5.65
C LYS A 57 6.60 -2.27 -4.98
N THR A 58 5.57 -2.55 -5.77
CA THR A 58 4.19 -2.74 -5.29
C THR A 58 4.11 -3.92 -4.31
N SER A 59 4.76 -5.04 -4.64
CA SER A 59 4.81 -6.21 -3.75
C SER A 59 5.44 -5.89 -2.39
N THR A 60 6.47 -5.03 -2.36
CA THR A 60 7.19 -4.64 -1.14
C THR A 60 6.28 -3.86 -0.19
N ILE A 61 5.61 -2.81 -0.69
CA ILE A 61 4.74 -2.00 0.17
C ILE A 61 3.50 -2.77 0.63
N LEU A 62 2.95 -3.67 -0.20
CA LEU A 62 1.82 -4.52 0.19
C LEU A 62 2.22 -5.55 1.26
N ALA A 63 3.40 -6.17 1.13
CA ALA A 63 3.94 -7.05 2.15
C ALA A 63 4.22 -6.29 3.46
N CYS A 64 4.77 -5.08 3.38
CA CYS A 64 4.96 -4.19 4.51
C CYS A 64 3.63 -3.84 5.21
N ALA A 65 2.58 -3.53 4.43
CA ALA A 65 1.25 -3.22 4.97
C ALA A 65 0.63 -4.42 5.70
N LYS A 66 0.80 -5.64 5.17
CA LYS A 66 0.37 -6.89 5.81
C LYS A 66 1.14 -7.21 7.10
N GLN A 67 2.37 -6.71 7.24
CA GLN A 67 3.16 -6.84 8.46
C GLN A 67 2.76 -5.78 9.50
N LEU A 68 2.42 -4.57 9.06
CA LEU A 68 1.99 -3.46 9.93
C LEU A 68 0.60 -3.65 10.52
N TYR A 69 -0.33 -4.24 9.78
CA TYR A 69 -1.75 -4.31 10.16
C TYR A 69 -2.28 -5.73 10.11
N THR A 70 -3.11 -6.08 11.10
CA THR A 70 -3.84 -7.34 11.08
C THR A 70 -4.88 -7.38 9.95
N PRO A 71 -5.33 -8.57 9.51
CA PRO A 71 -6.37 -8.68 8.48
C PRO A 71 -7.66 -7.89 8.81
N SER A 72 -8.01 -7.76 10.09
CA SER A 72 -9.16 -6.98 10.57
C SER A 72 -8.96 -5.46 10.50
N GLU A 73 -7.70 -5.01 10.53
CA GLU A 73 -7.32 -3.60 10.51
C GLU A 73 -7.01 -3.09 9.11
N TYR A 74 -6.52 -3.97 8.23
CA TYR A 74 -6.02 -3.61 6.91
C TYR A 74 -6.99 -2.70 6.15
N GLY A 75 -8.27 -3.08 6.03
CA GLY A 75 -9.26 -2.27 5.31
C GLY A 75 -9.61 -0.91 5.96
N LYS A 76 -9.24 -0.68 7.21
CA LYS A 76 -9.49 0.57 7.96
C LYS A 76 -8.23 1.45 8.08
N MET A 77 -7.06 0.83 7.94
CA MET A 77 -5.75 1.43 8.17
C MET A 77 -4.93 1.60 6.90
N VAL A 78 -5.28 0.89 5.80
CA VAL A 78 -4.62 0.96 4.50
C VAL A 78 -5.59 1.45 3.43
N LEU A 79 -5.21 2.48 2.70
CA LEU A 79 -5.89 2.95 1.49
C LEU A 79 -4.97 2.75 0.28
N GLU A 80 -5.35 1.87 -0.63
CA GLU A 80 -4.64 1.63 -1.90
C GLU A 80 -5.37 2.34 -3.03
N LEU A 81 -4.64 3.20 -3.76
CA LEU A 81 -5.12 3.90 -4.93
C LEU A 81 -4.11 3.68 -6.06
N ASN A 82 -4.55 3.08 -7.17
CA ASN A 82 -3.82 3.20 -8.42
C ASN A 82 -4.13 4.56 -9.03
N ALA A 83 -3.09 5.36 -9.26
CA ALA A 83 -3.17 6.73 -9.72
C ALA A 83 -3.29 6.87 -11.25
N SER A 84 -3.07 5.80 -12.02
CA SER A 84 -3.36 5.79 -13.47
C SER A 84 -4.82 5.52 -13.80
N ASP A 85 -5.61 5.06 -12.83
CA ASP A 85 -7.04 4.81 -13.00
C ASP A 85 -7.77 6.15 -13.26
N ASP A 86 -8.65 6.19 -14.28
CA ASP A 86 -9.32 7.37 -14.86
C ASP A 86 -10.23 8.16 -13.89
N ARG A 87 -10.20 7.82 -12.60
CA ARG A 87 -10.99 8.42 -11.53
C ARG A 87 -10.71 9.91 -11.31
N GLY A 88 -9.72 10.49 -11.98
CA GLY A 88 -9.48 11.93 -11.97
C GLY A 88 -8.91 12.45 -10.64
N ILE A 89 -8.16 13.54 -10.74
CA ILE A 89 -7.36 14.13 -9.67
C ILE A 89 -8.16 14.39 -8.38
N LYS A 90 -9.39 14.90 -8.54
CA LYS A 90 -10.26 15.28 -7.42
C LYS A 90 -10.71 14.08 -6.58
N ILE A 91 -10.90 12.92 -7.19
CA ILE A 91 -11.33 11.72 -6.45
C ILE A 91 -10.19 11.20 -5.59
N VAL A 92 -8.97 11.14 -6.11
CA VAL A 92 -7.77 10.74 -5.35
C VAL A 92 -7.55 11.69 -4.18
N GLN A 93 -7.57 13.01 -4.43
CA GLN A 93 -7.40 14.00 -3.38
C GLN A 93 -8.46 13.86 -2.27
N ASN A 94 -9.73 13.78 -2.64
CA ASN A 94 -10.82 13.65 -1.67
C ASN A 94 -10.71 12.34 -0.88
N ALA A 95 -10.42 11.22 -1.56
CA ALA A 95 -10.26 9.92 -0.90
C ALA A 95 -9.12 9.95 0.14
N VAL A 96 -7.97 10.52 -0.23
CA VAL A 96 -6.82 10.66 0.68
C VAL A 96 -7.16 11.59 1.85
N GLN A 97 -7.77 12.75 1.59
CA GLN A 97 -8.14 13.71 2.65
C GLN A 97 -9.17 13.13 3.61
N THR A 98 -10.23 12.50 3.10
CA THR A 98 -11.25 11.84 3.93
C THR A 98 -10.63 10.72 4.77
N PHE A 99 -9.79 9.88 4.17
CA PHE A 99 -9.14 8.79 4.87
C PHE A 99 -8.17 9.29 5.97
N ALA A 100 -7.35 10.28 5.66
CA ALA A 100 -6.41 10.88 6.62
C ALA A 100 -7.13 11.63 7.76
N SER A 101 -8.26 12.27 7.48
CA SER A 101 -9.01 13.07 8.46
C SER A 101 -9.89 12.23 9.39
N THR A 102 -10.22 11.00 9.00
CA THR A 102 -11.07 10.11 9.81
C THR A 102 -10.28 9.58 11.01
N ARG A 103 -10.69 9.91 12.23
CA ARG A 103 -10.09 9.34 13.45
C ARG A 103 -10.59 7.92 13.69
N ASN A 104 -9.66 6.97 13.84
CA ASN A 104 -10.02 5.61 14.21
C ASN A 104 -10.04 5.53 15.75
N MET A 105 -11.22 5.56 16.36
CA MET A 105 -11.41 5.58 17.83
C MET A 105 -10.82 4.35 18.56
N PHE A 106 -10.57 3.25 17.84
CA PHE A 106 -10.19 1.96 18.44
C PHE A 106 -8.84 1.42 17.98
N HIS A 107 -8.09 2.14 17.15
CA HIS A 107 -6.80 1.66 16.61
C HIS A 107 -5.70 2.67 16.91
N LYS A 108 -4.64 2.19 17.57
CA LYS A 108 -3.40 2.96 17.76
C LYS A 108 -2.50 2.77 16.54
N GLY A 109 -1.85 3.83 16.09
CA GLY A 109 -0.91 3.82 14.96
C GLY A 109 -1.26 4.84 13.88
N PHE A 110 -0.39 4.92 12.87
CA PHE A 110 -0.61 5.76 11.70
C PHE A 110 -1.44 5.03 10.65
N LYS A 111 -2.08 5.79 9.76
CA LYS A 111 -2.74 5.25 8.56
C LYS A 111 -1.75 5.21 7.41
N LEU A 112 -1.86 4.19 6.56
CA LEU A 112 -1.03 4.02 5.38
C LEU A 112 -1.84 4.32 4.12
N VAL A 113 -1.34 5.25 3.29
CA VAL A 113 -1.86 5.51 1.95
C VAL A 113 -0.82 5.03 0.94
N ILE A 114 -1.23 4.17 0.03
CA ILE A 114 -0.42 3.62 -1.05
C ILE A 114 -0.94 4.21 -2.36
N LEU A 115 -0.10 5.00 -3.02
CA LEU A 115 -0.36 5.55 -4.36
C LEU A 115 0.50 4.77 -5.36
N ASP A 116 -0.10 3.79 -6.03
CA ASP A 116 0.59 3.05 -7.09
C ASP A 116 0.54 3.85 -8.40
N GLU A 117 1.55 3.68 -9.25
CA GLU A 117 1.71 4.44 -10.51
C GLU A 117 1.63 5.96 -10.29
N ALA A 118 2.21 6.45 -9.20
CA ALA A 118 2.19 7.87 -8.83
C ALA A 118 2.84 8.80 -9.87
N ASP A 119 3.65 8.25 -10.77
CA ASP A 119 4.21 8.95 -11.93
C ASP A 119 3.15 9.31 -12.99
N ALA A 120 2.01 8.61 -13.01
CA ALA A 120 0.86 8.97 -13.84
C ALA A 120 0.06 10.17 -13.28
N MET A 121 0.36 10.64 -12.06
CA MET A 121 -0.35 11.76 -11.45
C MET A 121 0.01 13.10 -12.09
N THR A 122 -0.99 13.96 -12.27
CA THR A 122 -0.76 15.34 -12.69
C THR A 122 -0.03 16.16 -11.61
N MET A 123 0.70 17.20 -12.05
CA MET A 123 1.39 18.12 -11.14
C MET A 123 0.45 18.81 -10.15
N GLU A 124 -0.79 19.06 -10.54
CA GLU A 124 -1.84 19.60 -9.67
C GLU A 124 -2.16 18.64 -8.52
N ALA A 125 -2.35 17.35 -8.84
CA ALA A 125 -2.61 16.30 -7.85
C ALA A 125 -1.46 16.17 -6.85
N GLN A 126 -0.22 16.12 -7.33
CA GLN A 126 0.97 16.07 -6.48
C GLN A 126 1.07 17.29 -5.57
N SER A 127 0.79 18.49 -6.10
CA SER A 127 0.80 19.75 -5.33
C SER A 127 -0.28 19.77 -4.25
N CYS A 128 -1.46 19.22 -4.53
CA CYS A 128 -2.54 19.06 -3.56
C CYS A 128 -2.14 18.13 -2.40
N LEU A 129 -1.47 17.02 -2.70
CA LEU A 129 -1.01 16.07 -1.66
C LEU A 129 0.12 16.63 -0.79
N ARG A 130 0.99 17.49 -1.35
CA ARG A 130 2.07 18.16 -0.60
C ARG A 130 1.54 19.17 0.42
N ARG A 131 0.36 19.75 0.19
CA ARG A 131 -0.26 20.76 1.06
C ARG A 131 -1.36 20.13 1.91
N SER A 132 -0.99 19.40 2.95
CA SER A 132 -1.93 19.09 4.04
C SER A 132 -2.11 20.35 4.90
N LYS A 133 -3.19 21.12 4.67
CA LYS A 133 -3.69 22.07 5.66
C LYS A 133 -4.60 21.35 6.65
#